data_AF-A0A6C0ER25-F1
#
_entry.id   AF-A0A6C0ER25-F1
#
_cell.length_a   1.000
_cell.length_b   1.000
_cell.length_c   1.000
_cell.angle_alpha   90.00
_cell.angle_beta   90.00
_cell.angle_gamma   90.00
#
_symmetry.space_group_name_H-M   'P 1'
#
loop_
_entity.id
_entity.type
_entity.pdbx_description
1 polymer ?
#
loop_
_entity_poly.entity_id
_entity_poly.type
_entity_poly.pdbx_seq_one_letter_code
_entity_poly.pdbx_strand_id
1 'polypeptide(L)'
;MSIDIVNLIESNPITKLNGDYQSKLIEKVKNTFSDYEQQLFLASFYCYLKYDYKNDFVIDLDNVWKWLGFSSKHKSKELLTKIFVINKDYKILLTQPGEQNSKNESHKIEKQTNIRGGHNKEIIMLNIDSFKKFCLKSGTKKADEIHDYFIKLENIMHEITKEESNELKIQLQQQKTEIQLIEHKKKLEYEIKLEKQKILEREKILLKEYGTIGSIIYIIKIKTYENGTYIIKIGESRKGIKNRYNEHKCRYDECVVTRLFFSSK
;
A
#
# COMPACT_ATOMS: atom_id res chain seq x y z
N MET A 1 0.30 9.93 -32.18
CA MET A 1 -0.92 9.15 -32.49
C MET A 1 -2.04 9.75 -31.66
N SER A 2 -3.19 10.11 -32.26
CA SER A 2 -4.32 10.73 -31.55
C SER A 2 -5.20 9.65 -30.92
N ILE A 3 -5.69 9.91 -29.70
CA ILE A 3 -6.69 9.08 -29.04
C ILE A 3 -8.06 9.75 -29.13
N ASP A 4 -9.04 8.98 -29.58
CA ASP A 4 -10.43 9.39 -29.53
C ASP A 4 -11.04 8.99 -28.19
N ILE A 5 -10.87 9.86 -27.20
CA ILE A 5 -11.36 9.63 -25.84
C ILE A 5 -12.89 9.54 -25.79
N VAL A 6 -13.59 10.24 -26.68
CA VAL A 6 -15.06 10.22 -26.74
C VAL A 6 -15.53 8.86 -27.23
N ASN A 7 -14.94 8.35 -28.31
CA ASN A 7 -15.23 6.99 -28.76
C ASN A 7 -14.84 5.95 -27.71
N LEU A 8 -13.76 6.15 -26.96
CA LEU A 8 -13.38 5.23 -25.88
C LEU A 8 -14.40 5.23 -24.72
N ILE A 9 -15.09 6.34 -24.48
CA ILE A 9 -16.16 6.44 -23.49
C ILE A 9 -17.45 5.83 -24.05
N GLU A 10 -17.86 6.21 -25.25
CA GLU A 10 -19.17 5.85 -25.82
C GLU A 10 -19.23 4.42 -26.37
N SER A 11 -18.12 3.90 -26.90
CA SER A 11 -18.09 2.65 -27.68
C SER A 11 -17.40 1.48 -26.96
N ASN A 12 -16.93 1.66 -25.72
CA ASN A 12 -16.22 0.57 -25.02
C ASN A 12 -17.17 -0.61 -24.73
N PRO A 13 -16.90 -1.83 -25.26
CA PRO A 13 -17.71 -3.02 -24.99
C PRO A 13 -17.57 -3.50 -23.54
N ILE A 14 -16.59 -2.98 -22.79
CA ILE A 14 -16.50 -3.10 -21.33
C ILE A 14 -17.54 -2.15 -20.72
N THR A 15 -18.81 -2.41 -21.01
CA THR A 15 -19.94 -1.66 -20.45
C THR A 15 -20.12 -1.93 -18.96
N LYS A 16 -19.46 -2.98 -18.44
CA LYS A 16 -19.46 -3.40 -17.05
C LYS A 16 -18.11 -3.99 -16.70
N LEU A 17 -17.55 -3.60 -15.56
CA LEU A 17 -16.46 -4.33 -14.94
C LEU A 17 -16.99 -5.75 -14.60
N ASN A 18 -16.83 -6.71 -15.51
CA ASN A 18 -17.28 -8.10 -15.33
C ASN A 18 -16.09 -8.97 -14.93
N GLY A 19 -16.19 -9.65 -13.79
CA GLY A 19 -15.09 -10.40 -13.17
C GLY A 19 -15.07 -10.26 -11.66
N ASP A 20 -14.49 -11.26 -10.99
CA ASP A 20 -14.26 -11.27 -9.55
C ASP A 20 -12.96 -10.49 -9.26
N TYR A 21 -13.09 -9.17 -9.11
CA TYR A 21 -11.94 -8.29 -8.87
C TYR A 21 -11.74 -8.10 -7.37
N GLN A 22 -10.55 -8.41 -6.86
CA GLN A 22 -10.20 -8.31 -5.44
C GLN A 22 -9.95 -6.87 -4.95
N SER A 23 -10.22 -5.85 -5.76
CA SER A 23 -9.94 -4.46 -5.40
C SER A 23 -11.20 -3.78 -4.88
N LYS A 24 -11.13 -3.25 -3.65
CA LYS A 24 -12.19 -2.43 -3.03
C LYS A 24 -12.60 -1.25 -3.92
N LEU A 25 -11.65 -0.66 -4.66
CA LEU A 25 -11.91 0.41 -5.61
C LEU A 25 -12.83 -0.05 -6.73
N ILE A 26 -12.53 -1.19 -7.34
CA ILE A 26 -13.31 -1.73 -8.44
C ILE A 26 -14.71 -2.13 -7.97
N GLU A 27 -14.84 -2.68 -6.77
CA GLU A 27 -16.14 -3.01 -6.17
C GLU A 27 -16.98 -1.75 -5.92
N LYS A 28 -16.43 -0.71 -5.29
CA LYS A 28 -17.15 0.55 -5.07
C LYS A 28 -17.52 1.24 -6.38
N VAL A 29 -16.61 1.29 -7.35
CA VAL A 29 -16.91 1.84 -8.69
C VAL A 29 -18.08 1.07 -9.33
N LYS A 30 -18.07 -0.26 -9.32
CA LYS A 30 -19.18 -1.08 -9.85
C LYS A 30 -20.52 -0.78 -9.18
N ASN A 31 -20.51 -0.62 -7.86
CA ASN A 31 -21.73 -0.50 -7.07
C ASN A 31 -22.29 0.93 -7.05
N THR A 32 -21.44 1.95 -7.23
CA THR A 32 -21.82 3.36 -7.11
C THR A 32 -21.95 4.08 -8.45
N PHE A 33 -21.15 3.72 -9.47
CA PHE A 33 -21.17 4.40 -10.76
C PHE A 33 -22.18 3.75 -11.71
N SER A 34 -22.88 4.60 -12.45
CA SER A 34 -23.66 4.20 -13.64
C SER A 34 -22.74 3.62 -14.72
N ASP A 35 -23.31 2.85 -15.66
CA ASP A 35 -22.56 2.27 -16.78
C ASP A 35 -21.73 3.33 -17.53
N TYR A 36 -22.29 4.53 -17.73
CA TYR A 36 -21.60 5.65 -18.35
C TYR A 36 -20.42 6.18 -17.51
N GLU A 37 -20.60 6.32 -16.20
CA GLU A 37 -19.54 6.74 -15.29
C GLU A 37 -18.43 5.69 -15.17
N GLN A 38 -18.77 4.40 -15.26
CA GLN A 38 -17.79 3.31 -15.35
C GLN A 38 -16.98 3.39 -16.65
N GLN A 39 -17.62 3.69 -17.77
CA GLN A 39 -16.92 3.92 -19.04
C GLN A 39 -15.99 5.14 -18.96
N LEU A 40 -16.44 6.23 -18.32
CA LEU A 40 -15.63 7.42 -18.11
C LEU A 40 -14.40 7.12 -17.24
N PHE A 41 -14.57 6.31 -16.19
CA PHE A 41 -13.48 5.81 -15.37
C PHE A 41 -12.49 4.96 -16.16
N LEU A 42 -12.96 3.98 -16.93
CA LEU A 42 -12.10 3.11 -17.74
C LEU A 42 -11.33 3.88 -18.81
N ALA A 43 -11.99 4.81 -19.51
CA ALA A 43 -11.35 5.63 -20.53
C ALA A 43 -10.28 6.54 -19.92
N SER A 44 -10.58 7.19 -18.79
CA SER A 44 -9.63 8.01 -18.04
C SER A 44 -8.44 7.19 -17.53
N PHE A 45 -8.69 5.99 -16.99
CA PHE A 45 -7.67 5.09 -16.48
C PHE A 45 -6.77 4.55 -17.60
N TYR A 46 -7.35 4.17 -18.74
CA TYR A 46 -6.58 3.77 -19.92
C TYR A 46 -5.66 4.90 -20.40
N CYS A 47 -6.15 6.13 -20.45
CA CYS A 47 -5.34 7.29 -20.81
C CYS A 47 -4.17 7.48 -19.83
N TYR A 48 -4.42 7.31 -18.53
CA TYR A 48 -3.40 7.36 -17.49
C TYR A 48 -2.32 6.28 -17.65
N LEU A 49 -2.68 5.06 -18.04
CA LEU A 49 -1.71 3.97 -18.22
C LEU A 49 -0.83 4.14 -19.47
N LYS A 50 -1.36 4.76 -20.54
CA LYS A 50 -0.68 4.77 -21.84
C LYS A 50 0.09 6.04 -22.17
N TYR A 51 -0.22 7.15 -21.52
CA TYR A 51 0.28 8.47 -21.94
C TYR A 51 0.70 9.31 -20.74
N ASP A 52 1.67 10.19 -20.97
CA ASP A 52 2.02 11.24 -20.03
C ASP A 52 0.96 12.35 -20.06
N TYR A 53 0.39 12.63 -18.88
CA TYR A 53 -0.74 13.54 -18.74
C TYR A 53 -0.45 15.01 -19.11
N LYS A 54 0.82 15.43 -19.13
CA LYS A 54 1.27 16.80 -19.43
C LYS A 54 1.94 16.92 -20.79
N ASN A 55 2.78 15.94 -21.12
CA ASN A 55 3.68 16.02 -22.27
C ASN A 55 3.07 15.48 -23.56
N ASP A 56 2.10 14.56 -23.45
CA ASP A 56 1.47 13.93 -24.61
C ASP A 56 0.19 14.66 -25.04
N PHE A 57 0.22 15.21 -26.27
CA PHE A 57 -0.89 15.93 -26.89
C PHE A 57 -1.69 14.96 -27.77
N VAL A 58 -2.54 14.16 -27.13
CA VAL A 58 -3.21 13.02 -27.77
C VAL A 58 -4.70 13.23 -28.02
N ILE A 59 -5.34 14.22 -27.38
CA ILE A 59 -6.80 14.42 -27.48
C ILE A 59 -7.13 15.47 -28.53
N ASP A 60 -7.85 15.10 -29.58
CA ASP A 60 -8.30 16.05 -30.61
C ASP A 60 -9.56 16.80 -30.15
N LEU A 61 -9.51 18.14 -30.19
CA LEU A 61 -10.66 18.99 -29.88
C LEU A 61 -11.86 18.65 -30.78
N ASP A 62 -11.64 18.26 -32.04
CA ASP A 62 -12.71 17.93 -32.99
C ASP A 62 -13.61 16.79 -32.52
N ASN A 63 -13.06 15.84 -31.75
CA ASN A 63 -13.83 14.73 -31.19
C ASN A 63 -14.57 15.16 -29.92
N VAL A 64 -14.05 16.16 -29.20
CA VAL A 64 -14.48 16.52 -27.84
C VAL A 64 -15.58 17.59 -27.82
N TRP A 65 -15.50 18.62 -28.67
CA TRP A 65 -16.32 19.82 -28.48
C TRP A 65 -17.83 19.55 -28.61
N LYS A 66 -18.23 18.66 -29.52
CA LYS A 66 -19.64 18.25 -29.68
C LYS A 66 -20.11 17.47 -28.48
N TRP A 67 -19.30 16.51 -28.04
CA TRP A 67 -19.59 15.68 -26.88
C TRP A 67 -19.76 16.51 -25.61
N LEU A 68 -18.91 17.52 -25.40
CA LEU A 68 -19.04 18.48 -24.30
C LEU A 68 -20.27 19.40 -24.43
N GLY A 69 -21.00 19.39 -25.54
CA GLY A 69 -22.24 20.17 -25.71
C GLY A 69 -22.02 21.62 -26.14
N PHE A 70 -20.88 21.96 -26.76
CA PHE A 70 -20.72 23.27 -27.37
C PHE A 70 -21.58 23.41 -28.63
N SER A 71 -22.15 24.60 -28.86
CA SER A 71 -22.95 24.89 -30.07
C SER A 71 -22.11 25.00 -31.35
N SER A 72 -20.81 25.29 -31.24
CA SER A 72 -19.89 25.31 -32.38
C SER A 72 -18.44 25.10 -31.94
N LYS A 73 -17.61 24.58 -32.85
CA LYS A 73 -16.14 24.46 -32.66
C LYS A 73 -15.48 25.82 -32.37
N HIS A 74 -16.02 26.91 -32.93
CA HIS A 74 -15.47 28.25 -32.67
C HIS A 74 -15.56 28.63 -31.19
N LYS A 75 -16.71 28.39 -30.55
CA LYS A 75 -16.90 28.73 -29.13
C LYS A 75 -16.01 27.89 -28.20
N SER A 76 -15.83 26.60 -28.51
CA SER A 76 -14.91 25.75 -27.74
C SER A 76 -13.45 26.21 -27.91
N LYS A 77 -13.06 26.58 -29.14
CA LYS A 77 -11.73 27.14 -29.42
C LYS A 77 -11.50 28.47 -28.70
N GLU A 78 -12.46 29.38 -28.73
CA GLU A 78 -12.39 30.68 -28.06
C GLU A 78 -12.14 30.49 -26.55
N LEU A 79 -12.93 29.62 -25.91
CA LEU A 79 -12.75 29.27 -24.50
C LEU A 79 -11.37 28.65 -24.23
N LEU A 80 -10.94 27.72 -25.09
CA LEU A 80 -9.61 27.09 -24.99
C LEU A 80 -8.50 28.14 -25.03
N THR A 81 -8.53 29.04 -26.02
CA THR A 81 -7.51 30.10 -26.18
C THR A 81 -7.51 31.11 -25.04
N LYS A 82 -8.65 31.32 -24.38
CA LYS A 82 -8.78 32.25 -23.25
C LYS A 82 -8.16 31.70 -21.96
N ILE A 83 -8.23 30.39 -21.74
CA ILE A 83 -7.88 29.75 -20.46
C ILE A 83 -6.53 29.03 -20.52
N PHE A 84 -6.14 28.52 -21.69
CA PHE A 84 -5.01 27.61 -21.85
C PHE A 84 -3.91 28.22 -22.72
N VAL A 85 -2.68 27.78 -22.50
CA VAL A 85 -1.47 28.28 -23.15
C VAL A 85 -1.04 27.35 -24.30
N ILE A 86 -0.83 27.92 -25.47
CA ILE A 86 -0.33 27.20 -26.65
C ILE A 86 1.06 26.57 -26.39
N ASN A 87 1.31 25.40 -26.97
CA ASN A 87 2.51 24.57 -26.81
C ASN A 87 2.79 24.02 -25.39
N LYS A 88 1.99 24.42 -24.40
CA LYS A 88 2.01 23.87 -23.04
C LYS A 88 0.80 22.99 -22.78
N ASP A 89 -0.39 23.52 -23.03
CA ASP A 89 -1.66 22.89 -22.70
C ASP A 89 -2.32 22.26 -23.95
N TYR A 90 -2.15 22.91 -25.10
CA TYR A 90 -2.56 22.38 -26.41
C TYR A 90 -1.59 22.77 -27.52
N LYS A 91 -1.60 22.04 -28.63
CA LYS A 91 -0.82 22.29 -29.84
C LYS A 91 -1.75 22.42 -31.05
N ILE A 92 -1.39 23.33 -31.95
CA ILE A 92 -2.07 23.49 -33.24
C ILE A 92 -1.22 22.80 -34.29
N LEU A 93 -1.77 21.78 -34.95
CA LEU A 93 -1.16 21.11 -36.09
C LEU A 93 -1.77 21.72 -37.36
N LEU A 94 -0.93 22.43 -38.13
CA LEU A 94 -1.30 22.90 -39.46
C LEU A 94 -1.21 21.70 -40.42
N THR A 95 -2.32 21.35 -41.06
CA THR A 95 -2.27 20.42 -42.20
C THR A 95 -1.51 21.13 -43.32
N GLN A 96 -0.44 20.53 -43.85
CA GLN A 96 0.30 21.15 -44.96
C GLN A 96 -0.68 21.50 -46.10
N PRO A 97 -0.52 22.66 -46.77
CA PRO A 97 -1.31 22.94 -47.96
C PRO A 97 -1.05 21.81 -48.94
N GLY A 98 -2.09 21.06 -49.30
CA GLY A 98 -1.97 19.95 -50.24
C GLY A 98 -1.30 20.45 -51.51
N GLU A 99 -0.21 19.81 -51.93
CA GLU A 99 0.45 20.10 -53.20
C GLU A 99 -0.59 20.11 -54.31
N GLN A 100 -0.94 21.30 -54.80
CA GLN A 100 -1.67 21.42 -56.05
C GLN A 100 -0.73 20.92 -57.15
N ASN A 101 -0.92 19.68 -57.56
CA ASN A 101 -0.36 19.15 -58.79
C ASN A 101 -0.83 20.02 -59.95
N SER A 102 -0.02 21.03 -60.29
CA SER A 102 -0.12 21.77 -61.53
C SER A 102 0.39 20.87 -62.63
N LYS A 103 -0.43 19.90 -63.05
CA LYS A 103 -0.27 19.25 -64.34
C LYS A 103 -1.36 19.76 -65.25
N ASN A 104 -0.91 20.63 -66.14
CA ASN A 104 -1.57 21.07 -67.35
C ASN A 104 -2.34 19.91 -67.99
N GLU A 105 -3.62 20.10 -68.27
CA GLU A 105 -4.18 19.73 -69.57
C GLU A 105 -5.48 20.50 -69.80
N SER A 106 -5.41 21.33 -70.82
CA SER A 106 -6.48 22.04 -71.49
C SER A 106 -7.64 21.11 -71.88
N HIS A 107 -8.86 21.40 -71.42
CA HIS A 107 -10.10 21.30 -72.21
C HIS A 107 -11.21 22.12 -71.54
N LYS A 108 -11.78 23.07 -72.29
CA LYS A 108 -12.95 23.88 -71.92
C LYS A 108 -14.20 22.98 -71.85
N ILE A 109 -14.88 22.89 -70.71
CA ILE A 109 -16.36 22.76 -70.63
C ILE A 109 -16.85 23.50 -69.37
N GLU A 110 -17.80 24.40 -69.58
CA GLU A 110 -18.48 25.23 -68.60
C GLU A 110 -19.19 24.40 -67.51
N LYS A 111 -18.89 24.68 -66.25
CA LYS A 111 -19.80 24.51 -65.11
C LYS A 111 -19.40 25.49 -64.01
N GLN A 112 -20.22 26.51 -63.79
CA GLN A 112 -20.19 27.29 -62.56
C GLN A 112 -20.57 26.35 -61.41
N THR A 113 -19.57 25.78 -60.75
CA THR A 113 -19.72 25.29 -59.38
C THR A 113 -18.86 26.18 -58.52
N ASN A 114 -19.43 26.69 -57.43
CA ASN A 114 -18.72 27.49 -56.44
C ASN A 114 -17.57 26.66 -55.86
N ILE A 115 -16.36 26.77 -56.44
CA ILE A 115 -15.15 26.21 -55.85
C ILE A 115 -14.79 27.13 -54.68
N ARG A 116 -15.50 26.96 -53.56
CA ARG A 116 -15.14 27.58 -52.30
C ARG A 116 -13.78 27.02 -51.93
N GLY A 117 -12.76 27.89 -51.91
CA GLY A 117 -11.39 27.53 -51.59
C GLY A 117 -11.32 26.70 -50.31
N GLY A 118 -10.51 25.64 -50.33
CA GLY A 118 -10.32 24.77 -49.17
C GLY A 118 -9.77 25.59 -48.00
N HIS A 119 -10.54 25.72 -46.93
CA HIS A 119 -10.02 26.27 -45.69
C HIS A 119 -8.99 25.27 -45.13
N ASN A 120 -7.79 25.75 -44.79
CA ASN A 120 -6.78 24.92 -44.14
C ASN A 120 -7.38 24.31 -42.86
N LYS A 121 -7.46 22.98 -42.80
CA LYS A 121 -7.97 22.28 -41.62
C LYS A 121 -6.95 22.42 -40.49
N GLU A 122 -7.36 23.10 -39.43
CA GLU A 122 -6.60 23.25 -38.19
C GLU A 122 -6.99 22.16 -37.21
N ILE A 123 -6.02 21.33 -36.80
CA ILE A 123 -6.20 20.27 -35.80
C ILE A 123 -5.63 20.78 -34.47
N ILE A 124 -6.44 20.75 -33.41
CA ILE A 124 -6.07 21.25 -32.10
C ILE A 124 -5.98 20.05 -31.16
N MET A 125 -4.75 19.74 -30.73
CA MET A 125 -4.44 18.60 -29.87
C MET A 125 -4.21 19.07 -28.44
N LEU A 126 -4.96 18.55 -27.48
CA LEU A 126 -4.83 18.82 -26.05
C LEU A 126 -4.05 17.69 -25.37
N ASN A 127 -3.33 18.04 -24.30
CA ASN A 127 -2.89 17.02 -23.35
C ASN A 127 -4.03 16.60 -22.41
N ILE A 128 -3.83 15.50 -21.67
CA ILE A 128 -4.87 14.89 -20.85
C ILE A 128 -5.28 15.81 -19.69
N ASP A 129 -4.33 16.47 -19.04
CA ASP A 129 -4.60 17.40 -17.94
C ASP A 129 -5.45 18.59 -18.42
N SER A 130 -5.11 19.14 -19.59
CA SER A 130 -5.82 20.27 -20.20
C SER A 130 -7.21 19.85 -20.65
N PHE A 131 -7.40 18.65 -21.20
CA PHE A 131 -8.73 18.13 -21.49
C PHE A 131 -9.59 18.05 -20.22
N LYS A 132 -9.08 17.48 -19.12
CA LYS A 132 -9.83 17.41 -17.85
C LYS A 132 -10.22 18.80 -17.36
N LYS A 133 -9.26 19.74 -17.32
CA LYS A 133 -9.53 21.15 -16.96
C LYS A 133 -10.49 21.83 -17.92
N PHE A 134 -10.46 21.46 -19.20
CA PHE A 134 -11.35 22.00 -20.22
C PHE A 134 -12.78 21.54 -19.97
N CYS A 135 -13.00 20.26 -19.69
CA CYS A 135 -14.30 19.75 -19.22
C CYS A 135 -14.77 20.56 -18.00
N LEU A 136 -13.89 20.76 -17.02
CA LEU A 136 -14.21 21.49 -15.78
C LEU A 136 -14.61 22.97 -15.96
N LYS A 137 -14.20 23.58 -17.06
CA LYS A 137 -14.39 25.03 -17.32
C LYS A 137 -15.35 25.31 -18.47
N SER A 138 -15.89 24.26 -19.11
CA SER A 138 -16.74 24.38 -20.30
C SER A 138 -18.11 25.01 -20.01
N GLY A 139 -18.61 24.88 -18.78
CA GLY A 139 -19.90 25.49 -18.37
C GLY A 139 -21.10 24.99 -19.17
N THR A 140 -21.02 23.76 -19.68
CA THR A 140 -22.09 23.08 -20.41
C THR A 140 -22.79 22.07 -19.51
N LYS A 141 -24.00 21.64 -19.87
CA LYS A 141 -24.71 20.58 -19.11
C LYS A 141 -23.88 19.29 -19.02
N LYS A 142 -23.16 18.93 -20.09
CA LYS A 142 -22.26 17.77 -20.08
C LYS A 142 -21.08 17.97 -19.13
N ALA A 143 -20.53 19.18 -19.06
CA ALA A 143 -19.49 19.50 -18.08
C ALA A 143 -20.01 19.30 -16.65
N ASP A 144 -21.23 19.74 -16.35
CA ASP A 144 -21.83 19.54 -15.03
C ASP A 144 -21.98 18.05 -14.68
N GLU A 145 -22.42 17.20 -15.62
CA GLU A 145 -22.43 15.74 -15.42
C GLU A 145 -21.04 15.16 -15.12
N ILE A 146 -20.01 15.68 -15.81
CA ILE A 146 -18.62 15.27 -15.59
C ILE A 146 -18.12 15.77 -14.22
N HIS A 147 -18.59 16.92 -13.73
CA HIS A 147 -18.27 17.42 -12.39
C HIS A 147 -18.83 16.49 -11.32
N ASP A 148 -20.10 16.11 -11.44
CA ASP A 148 -20.75 15.18 -10.51
C ASP A 148 -20.02 13.85 -10.45
N TYR A 149 -19.59 13.33 -11.62
CA TYR A 149 -18.73 12.17 -11.71
C TYR A 149 -17.43 12.32 -10.91
N PHE A 150 -16.72 13.46 -11.05
CA PHE A 150 -15.48 13.69 -10.32
C PHE A 150 -15.69 13.78 -8.81
N ILE A 151 -16.80 14.39 -8.37
CA ILE A 151 -17.18 14.44 -6.95
C ILE A 151 -17.45 13.03 -6.41
N LYS A 152 -18.19 12.20 -7.15
CA LYS A 152 -18.43 10.80 -6.76
C LYS A 152 -17.12 10.00 -6.69
N LEU A 153 -16.21 10.20 -7.65
CA LEU A 153 -14.90 9.56 -7.65
C LEU A 153 -14.08 9.97 -6.42
N GLU A 154 -14.05 11.25 -6.08
CA GLU A 154 -13.37 11.76 -4.90
C GLU A 154 -13.92 11.14 -3.61
N ASN A 155 -15.25 11.05 -3.48
CA ASN A 155 -15.90 10.43 -2.32
C ASN A 155 -15.50 8.95 -2.18
N ILE A 156 -15.52 8.18 -3.27
CA ILE A 156 -15.06 6.77 -3.26
C ILE A 156 -13.60 6.68 -2.81
N MET A 157 -12.72 7.54 -3.33
CA MET A 157 -11.31 7.56 -2.94
C MET A 157 -11.11 7.88 -1.45
N HIS A 158 -11.87 8.83 -0.91
CA HIS A 158 -11.84 9.16 0.51
C HIS A 158 -12.34 8.01 1.40
N GLU A 159 -13.43 7.34 1.00
CA GLU A 159 -13.92 6.16 1.71
C GLU A 159 -12.89 5.05 1.78
N ILE A 160 -12.27 4.70 0.66
CA ILE A 160 -11.23 3.65 0.59
C ILE A 160 -10.04 4.02 1.46
N THR A 161 -9.56 5.26 1.35
CA THR A 161 -8.42 5.74 2.14
C THR A 161 -8.72 5.63 3.65
N LYS A 162 -9.95 5.94 4.06
CA LYS A 162 -10.39 5.83 5.45
C LYS A 162 -10.48 4.36 5.90
N GLU A 163 -11.05 3.49 5.07
CA GLU A 163 -11.15 2.05 5.33
C GLU A 163 -9.76 1.42 5.49
N GLU A 164 -8.85 1.65 4.54
CA GLU A 164 -7.47 1.15 4.57
C GLU A 164 -6.69 1.69 5.78
N SER A 165 -6.86 2.98 6.11
CA SER A 165 -6.22 3.57 7.29
C SER A 165 -6.72 2.93 8.60
N ASN A 166 -8.00 2.59 8.69
CA ASN A 166 -8.56 1.96 9.88
C ASN A 166 -8.08 0.51 10.01
N GLU A 167 -8.06 -0.24 8.91
CA GLU A 167 -7.53 -1.61 8.88
C GLU A 167 -6.06 -1.64 9.30
N LEU A 168 -5.24 -0.74 8.75
CA LEU A 168 -3.83 -0.63 9.11
C LEU A 168 -3.64 -0.29 10.59
N LYS A 169 -4.47 0.61 11.14
CA LYS A 169 -4.44 0.97 12.56
C LYS A 169 -4.74 -0.24 13.46
N ILE A 170 -5.72 -1.06 13.08
CA ILE A 170 -6.07 -2.30 13.80
C ILE A 170 -4.89 -3.29 13.76
N GLN A 171 -4.31 -3.52 12.57
CA GLN A 171 -3.17 -4.41 12.41
C GLN A 171 -1.96 -3.97 13.27
N LEU A 172 -1.66 -2.67 13.28
CA LEU A 172 -0.59 -2.09 14.11
C LEU A 172 -0.86 -2.29 15.61
N GLN A 173 -2.11 -2.12 16.05
CA GLN A 173 -2.47 -2.32 17.45
C GLN A 173 -2.29 -3.79 17.88
N GLN A 174 -2.70 -4.73 17.03
CA GLN A 174 -2.52 -6.17 17.27
C GLN A 174 -1.03 -6.54 17.37
N GLN A 175 -0.21 -6.10 16.40
CA GLN A 175 1.24 -6.35 16.43
C GLN A 175 1.90 -5.77 17.68
N LYS A 176 1.49 -4.56 18.12
CA LYS A 176 2.02 -3.96 19.34
C LYS A 176 1.69 -4.79 20.58
N THR A 177 0.47 -5.32 20.68
CA THR A 177 0.08 -6.19 21.80
C THR A 177 0.83 -7.52 21.78
N GLU A 178 1.05 -8.11 20.61
CA GLU A 178 1.83 -9.36 20.48
C GLU A 178 3.29 -9.16 20.89
N ILE A 179 3.92 -8.06 20.45
CA ILE A 179 5.29 -7.71 20.84
C ILE A 179 5.40 -7.57 22.35
N GLN A 180 4.48 -6.86 23.01
CA GLN A 180 4.47 -6.70 24.46
C GLN A 180 4.36 -8.05 25.19
N LEU A 181 3.52 -8.96 24.70
CA LEU A 181 3.38 -10.30 25.27
C LEU A 181 4.67 -11.12 25.10
N ILE A 182 5.32 -11.03 23.94
CA ILE A 182 6.59 -11.71 23.67
C ILE A 182 7.71 -11.17 24.56
N GLU A 183 7.81 -9.84 24.70
CA GLU A 183 8.79 -9.20 25.57
C GLU A 183 8.61 -9.61 27.04
N HIS A 184 7.36 -9.64 27.51
CA HIS A 184 7.06 -10.08 28.87
C HIS A 184 7.44 -11.55 29.10
N LYS A 185 7.12 -12.44 28.14
CA LYS A 185 7.53 -13.86 28.20
C LYS A 185 9.04 -14.03 28.22
N LYS A 186 9.77 -13.34 27.32
CA LYS A 186 11.24 -13.38 27.28
C LYS A 186 11.86 -12.87 28.58
N LYS A 187 11.31 -11.81 29.17
CA LYS A 187 11.78 -11.28 30.45
C LYS A 187 11.61 -12.31 31.57
N LEU A 188 10.45 -12.96 31.66
CA LEU A 188 10.18 -13.99 32.65
C LEU A 188 11.11 -15.21 32.48
N GLU A 189 11.31 -15.66 31.25
CA GLU A 189 12.25 -16.76 30.93
C GLU A 189 13.70 -16.41 31.31
N TYR A 190 14.11 -15.17 31.05
CA TYR A 190 15.43 -14.67 31.43
C TYR A 190 15.61 -14.64 32.96
N GLU A 191 14.62 -14.15 33.70
CA GLU A 191 14.64 -14.12 35.18
C GLU A 191 14.74 -15.55 35.75
N ILE A 192 13.95 -16.50 35.24
CA ILE A 192 14.03 -17.91 35.66
C ILE A 192 15.41 -18.52 35.38
N LYS A 193 16.00 -18.23 34.22
CA LYS A 193 17.33 -18.73 33.85
C LYS A 193 18.42 -18.15 34.74
N LEU A 194 18.31 -16.86 35.07
CA LEU A 194 19.24 -16.16 35.95
C LEU A 194 19.17 -16.72 37.38
N GLU A 195 17.97 -16.97 37.90
CA GLU A 195 17.75 -17.57 39.22
C GLU A 195 18.44 -18.94 39.32
N LYS A 196 18.24 -19.81 38.31
CA LYS A 196 18.89 -21.13 38.23
C LYS A 196 20.41 -21.03 38.18
N GLN A 197 20.95 -20.06 37.43
CA GLN A 197 22.39 -19.86 37.34
C GLN A 197 22.99 -19.41 38.68
N LYS A 198 22.35 -18.49 39.40
CA LYS A 198 22.78 -18.05 40.74
C LYS A 198 22.83 -19.22 41.73
N ILE A 199 21.84 -20.12 41.69
CA ILE A 199 21.81 -21.32 42.55
C ILE A 199 23.03 -22.22 42.25
N LEU A 200 23.29 -22.47 40.96
CA LEU A 200 24.41 -23.32 40.53
C LEU A 200 25.78 -22.72 40.89
N GLU A 201 25.94 -21.40 40.74
CA GLU A 201 27.18 -20.70 41.11
C GLU A 201 27.43 -20.73 42.62
N ARG A 202 26.38 -20.50 43.44
CA ARG A 202 26.48 -20.64 44.90
C ARG A 202 26.90 -22.04 45.30
N GLU A 203 26.30 -23.08 44.72
CA GLU A 203 26.67 -24.46 44.99
C GLU A 203 28.15 -24.73 44.65
N LYS A 204 28.64 -24.24 43.49
CA LYS A 204 30.05 -24.38 43.11
C LYS A 204 30.99 -23.71 44.10
N ILE A 205 30.65 -22.53 44.62
CA ILE A 205 31.45 -21.82 45.63
C ILE A 205 31.51 -22.64 46.93
N LEU A 206 30.35 -23.12 47.42
CA LEU A 206 30.29 -23.94 48.63
C LEU A 206 31.11 -25.24 48.51
N LEU A 207 31.05 -25.91 47.35
CA LEU A 207 31.83 -27.12 47.09
C LEU A 207 33.34 -26.84 46.97
N LYS A 208 33.72 -25.66 46.47
CA LYS A 208 35.13 -25.25 46.34
C LYS A 208 35.73 -24.92 47.70
N GLU A 209 35.05 -24.12 48.51
CA GLU A 209 35.55 -23.67 49.82
C GLU A 209 35.54 -24.78 50.88
N TYR A 210 34.45 -25.55 50.96
CA TYR A 210 34.21 -26.53 52.04
C TYR A 210 34.27 -27.98 51.55
N GLY A 211 34.83 -28.22 50.37
CA GLY A 211 34.87 -29.53 49.73
C GLY A 211 35.61 -30.59 50.56
N THR A 212 36.78 -30.24 51.08
CA THR A 212 37.69 -31.18 51.76
C THR A 212 38.06 -30.77 53.20
N ILE A 213 37.54 -29.63 53.67
CA ILE A 213 37.97 -28.98 54.90
C ILE A 213 36.80 -28.84 55.88
N GLY A 214 37.05 -29.15 57.15
CA GLY A 214 36.18 -28.83 58.28
C GLY A 214 35.17 -29.93 58.68
N SER A 215 34.73 -29.84 59.94
CA SER A 215 33.53 -30.53 60.43
C SER A 215 32.32 -29.65 60.15
N ILE A 216 31.39 -30.14 59.34
CA ILE A 216 30.28 -29.36 58.80
C ILE A 216 28.96 -30.13 58.92
N ILE A 217 27.89 -29.38 59.17
CA ILE A 217 26.52 -29.82 59.00
C ILE A 217 26.02 -29.24 57.68
N TYR A 218 25.53 -30.09 56.79
CA TYR A 218 25.04 -29.71 55.48
C TYR A 218 23.53 -29.91 55.36
N ILE A 219 22.91 -29.03 54.60
CA ILE A 219 21.52 -29.15 54.15
C ILE A 219 21.54 -29.26 52.63
N ILE A 220 20.98 -30.35 52.12
CA ILE A 220 20.85 -30.61 50.68
C ILE A 220 19.37 -30.75 50.35
N LYS A 221 18.95 -30.03 49.32
CA LYS A 221 17.64 -30.23 48.70
C LYS A 221 17.71 -31.42 47.76
N ILE A 222 16.87 -32.43 48.01
CA ILE A 222 16.92 -33.73 47.30
C ILE A 222 15.73 -33.98 46.37
N LYS A 223 14.67 -33.18 46.50
CA LYS A 223 13.49 -33.26 45.63
C LYS A 223 12.66 -31.99 45.71
N THR A 224 12.09 -31.58 44.58
CA THR A 224 11.08 -30.53 44.46
C THR A 224 9.82 -31.11 43.86
N TYR A 225 8.67 -30.80 44.44
CA TYR A 225 7.35 -31.18 43.93
C TYR A 225 6.75 -30.07 43.06
N GLU A 226 5.78 -30.42 42.23
CA GLU A 226 5.09 -29.49 41.32
C GLU A 226 4.38 -28.34 42.05
N ASN A 227 3.94 -28.55 43.30
CA ASN A 227 3.33 -27.54 44.15
C ASN A 227 4.34 -26.57 44.80
N GLY A 228 5.63 -26.68 44.49
CA GLY A 228 6.70 -25.84 45.06
C GLY A 228 7.22 -26.28 46.42
N THR A 229 6.63 -27.30 47.05
CA THR A 229 7.18 -27.92 48.26
C THR A 229 8.42 -28.76 47.94
N TYR A 230 9.33 -28.90 48.89
CA TYR A 230 10.59 -29.60 48.66
C TYR A 230 11.04 -30.42 49.88
N ILE A 231 11.79 -31.48 49.61
CA ILE A 231 12.40 -32.33 50.64
C ILE A 231 13.86 -31.92 50.81
N ILE A 232 14.23 -31.68 52.05
CA ILE A 232 15.62 -31.46 52.46
C ILE A 232 16.16 -32.66 53.23
N LYS A 233 17.46 -32.91 53.09
CA LYS A 233 18.24 -33.86 53.87
C LYS A 233 19.33 -33.12 54.62
N ILE A 234 19.41 -33.37 55.92
CA ILE A 234 20.41 -32.79 56.80
C ILE A 234 21.40 -33.89 57.19
N GLY A 235 22.69 -33.58 57.22
CA GLY A 235 23.71 -34.53 57.66
C GLY A 235 25.00 -33.86 58.11
N GLU A 236 25.88 -34.63 58.75
CA GLU A 236 27.20 -34.20 59.20
C GLU A 236 28.31 -34.82 58.34
N SER A 237 29.41 -34.10 58.15
CA SER A 237 30.67 -34.62 57.64
C SER A 237 31.86 -34.02 58.39
N ARG A 238 32.83 -34.85 58.77
CA ARG A 238 34.06 -34.42 59.48
C ARG A 238 35.23 -34.08 58.56
N LYS A 239 35.10 -34.28 57.24
CA LYS A 239 36.17 -34.14 56.23
C LYS A 239 35.74 -33.26 55.04
N GLY A 240 34.84 -32.29 55.26
CA GLY A 240 34.21 -31.50 54.19
C GLY A 240 33.08 -32.22 53.44
N ILE A 241 32.40 -31.52 52.53
CA ILE A 241 31.13 -31.99 51.94
C ILE A 241 31.31 -32.87 50.70
N LYS A 242 32.46 -32.82 50.01
CA LYS A 242 32.60 -33.35 48.63
C LYS A 242 32.21 -34.82 48.49
N ASN A 243 32.67 -35.69 49.39
CA ASN A 243 32.35 -37.12 49.33
C ASN A 243 30.86 -37.39 49.59
N ARG A 244 30.26 -36.68 50.56
CA ARG A 244 28.83 -36.77 50.87
C ARG A 244 27.97 -36.24 49.72
N TYR A 245 28.37 -35.14 49.11
CA TYR A 245 27.70 -34.58 47.95
C TYR A 245 27.68 -35.58 46.79
N ASN A 246 28.82 -36.20 46.46
CA ASN A 246 28.88 -37.22 45.41
C ASN A 246 28.00 -38.43 45.73
N GLU A 247 27.96 -38.89 46.99
CA GLU A 247 27.08 -39.97 47.44
C GLU A 247 25.60 -39.63 47.22
N HIS A 248 25.17 -38.42 47.62
CA HIS A 248 23.77 -37.98 47.45
C HIS A 248 23.42 -37.75 45.99
N LYS A 249 24.34 -37.20 45.18
CA LYS A 249 24.14 -36.97 43.74
C LYS A 249 23.96 -38.28 42.95
N CYS A 250 24.54 -39.38 43.41
CA CYS A 250 24.30 -40.70 42.81
C CYS A 250 22.98 -41.35 43.27
N ARG A 251 22.37 -40.88 44.36
CA ARG A 251 21.18 -41.50 44.97
C ARG A 251 19.88 -40.74 44.72
N TYR A 252 19.97 -39.44 44.46
CA TYR A 252 18.81 -38.56 44.28
C TYR A 252 18.89 -37.84 42.94
N ASP A 253 17.74 -37.71 42.28
CA ASP A 253 17.62 -37.04 40.99
C ASP A 253 17.91 -35.53 41.07
N GLU A 254 17.58 -34.90 42.21
CA GLU A 254 17.95 -33.53 42.54
C GLU A 254 18.94 -33.57 43.71
N CYS A 255 20.03 -32.80 43.63
CA CYS A 255 20.99 -32.66 44.72
C CYS A 255 21.60 -31.28 44.68
N VAL A 256 21.04 -30.35 45.45
CA VAL A 256 21.51 -28.96 45.55
C VAL A 256 21.90 -28.63 46.98
N VAL A 257 23.15 -28.24 47.20
CA VAL A 257 23.62 -27.79 48.52
C VAL A 257 23.04 -26.40 48.81
N THR A 258 22.15 -26.30 49.80
CA THR A 258 21.49 -25.03 50.15
C THR A 258 22.19 -24.30 51.28
N ARG A 259 22.70 -25.01 52.28
CA ARG A 259 23.39 -24.38 53.42
C ARG A 259 24.44 -25.29 54.03
N LEU A 260 25.48 -24.67 54.57
CA LEU A 260 26.56 -25.29 55.32
C LEU A 260 26.72 -24.55 56.65
N PHE A 261 26.90 -25.30 57.73
CA PHE A 261 27.19 -24.78 59.05
C PHE A 261 28.45 -25.47 59.57
N PHE A 262 29.30 -24.73 60.26
CA PHE A 262 30.43 -25.32 60.97
C PHE A 262 29.93 -26.01 62.24
N SER A 263 30.41 -27.23 62.45
CA SER A 263 30.23 -27.94 63.71
C SER A 263 31.42 -27.60 64.60
N SER A 264 31.24 -26.66 65.53
CA SER A 264 32.15 -26.51 66.66
C SER A 264 31.88 -27.65 67.64
N LYS A 265 32.94 -28.36 68.03
CA LYS A 265 32.91 -29.16 69.25
C LYS A 265 32.94 -28.24 70.45
#